data_AF-A0AAU4B342-F1
#
_entry.id   AF-A0AAU4B342-F1
#
_cell.length_a   1.000
_cell.length_b   1.000
_cell.length_c   1.000
_cell.angle_alpha   90.00
_cell.angle_beta   90.00
_cell.angle_gamma   90.00
#
_symmetry.space_group_name_H-M   'P 1'
#
loop_
_entity.id
_entity.type
_entity.pdbx_description
1 polymer ?
#
loop_
_entity_poly.entity_id
_entity_poly.type
_entity_poly.pdbx_seq_one_letter_code
_entity_poly.pdbx_strand_id
1 'polypeptide(L)' 'MTAITIRDVPDDTVNALKVRAAQAGKSLQAYALELLSREAARPTLAEMAARLERETRTALSTTDILSAIEDGRERR' A
#
# COMPACT_ATOMS: atom_id res chain seq x y z
N MET A 1 13.28 -16.62 -6.97
CA MET A 1 12.11 -17.29 -6.36
C MET A 1 12.42 -17.45 -4.88
N THR A 2 11.69 -16.76 -4.02
CA THR A 2 11.96 -16.74 -2.57
C THR A 2 10.90 -17.60 -1.87
N ALA A 3 11.33 -18.54 -1.04
CA ALA A 3 10.44 -19.36 -0.23
C ALA A 3 10.38 -18.79 1.19
N ILE A 4 9.16 -18.74 1.75
CA ILE A 4 8.92 -18.34 3.14
C ILE A 4 8.36 -19.56 3.87
N THR A 5 8.89 -19.84 5.07
CA THR A 5 8.39 -20.88 5.97
C THR A 5 7.96 -20.24 7.27
N ILE A 6 6.70 -20.41 7.63
CA ILE A 6 6.13 -19.96 8.91
C ILE A 6 6.08 -21.18 9.84
N ARG A 7 6.75 -21.09 10.99
CA ARG A 7 6.81 -22.16 11.99
C ARG A 7 5.77 -21.93 13.09
N ASP A 8 5.44 -23.00 13.80
CA ASP A 8 4.60 -22.96 15.00
C ASP A 8 3.21 -22.34 14.77
N VAL A 9 2.65 -22.54 13.57
CA VAL A 9 1.30 -22.09 13.25
C VAL A 9 0.29 -23.01 13.94
N PRO A 10 -0.62 -22.47 14.77
CA PRO A 10 -1.66 -23.28 15.39
C PRO A 10 -2.50 -24.06 14.38
N ASP A 11 -2.86 -25.31 14.72
CA ASP A 11 -3.58 -26.21 13.81
C ASP A 11 -4.94 -25.66 13.39
N ASP A 12 -5.64 -24.98 14.30
CA ASP A 12 -6.92 -24.31 14.04
C ASP A 12 -6.79 -23.25 12.94
N THR A 13 -5.69 -22.49 12.96
CA THR A 13 -5.37 -21.46 11.97
C THR A 13 -5.10 -22.09 10.61
N VAL A 14 -4.29 -23.15 10.57
CA VAL A 14 -4.01 -23.89 9.31
C VAL A 14 -5.30 -24.47 8.74
N ASN A 15 -6.16 -25.05 9.58
CA ASN A 15 -7.43 -25.62 9.15
C ASN A 15 -8.38 -24.56 8.60
N ALA A 16 -8.52 -23.42 9.28
CA ALA A 16 -9.32 -22.31 8.79
C ALA A 16 -8.82 -21.79 7.43
N LEU A 17 -7.50 -21.67 7.24
CA LEU A 17 -6.92 -21.24 5.97
C LEU A 17 -7.12 -22.28 4.85
N LYS A 18 -7.02 -23.58 5.15
CA LYS A 18 -7.30 -24.65 4.18
C LYS A 18 -8.76 -24.62 3.71
N VAL A 19 -9.71 -24.45 4.62
CA VAL A 19 -11.14 -24.34 4.27
C VAL A 19 -11.38 -23.13 3.35
N ARG A 20 -10.83 -21.96 3.70
CA ARG A 20 -10.95 -20.76 2.87
C ARG A 20 -10.27 -20.92 1.50
N ALA A 21 -9.11 -21.56 1.45
CA ALA A 21 -8.41 -21.85 0.19
C ALA A 21 -9.25 -22.77 -0.72
N ALA A 22 -9.83 -23.83 -0.15
CA ALA A 22 -10.70 -24.74 -0.88
C ALA A 22 -11.96 -24.04 -1.41
N GLN A 23 -12.60 -23.21 -0.59
CA GLN A 23 -13.75 -22.38 -1.01
C GLN A 23 -13.40 -21.42 -2.16
N ALA A 24 -12.15 -20.92 -2.18
CA ALA A 24 -11.65 -20.05 -3.25
C ALA A 24 -11.10 -20.82 -4.46
N GLY A 25 -11.17 -22.16 -4.48
CA GLY A 25 -10.62 -23.01 -5.56
C GLY A 25 -9.10 -22.94 -5.68
N LYS A 26 -8.39 -22.65 -4.59
CA LYS A 26 -6.94 -22.39 -4.56
C LYS A 26 -6.22 -23.42 -3.70
N SER A 27 -4.96 -23.70 -4.04
CA SER A 27 -4.06 -24.38 -3.10
C SER A 27 -3.79 -23.48 -1.88
N LEU A 28 -3.44 -24.08 -0.74
CA LEU A 28 -3.11 -23.31 0.47
C LEU A 28 -1.95 -22.33 0.23
N GLN A 29 -0.94 -22.74 -0.54
CA GLN A 29 0.19 -21.87 -0.90
C GLN A 29 -0.24 -20.66 -1.74
N ALA A 30 -1.09 -20.88 -2.75
CA ALA A 30 -1.57 -19.79 -3.60
C ALA A 30 -2.44 -18.81 -2.80
N TYR A 31 -3.33 -19.33 -1.95
CA TYR A 31 -4.17 -18.51 -1.08
C TYR A 31 -3.34 -17.71 -0.06
N ALA A 32 -2.33 -18.33 0.57
CA ALA A 32 -1.46 -17.66 1.53
C ALA A 32 -0.60 -16.57 0.87
N LEU A 33 -0.05 -16.85 -0.32
CA LEU A 33 0.70 -15.84 -1.10
C LEU A 33 -0.18 -14.63 -1.40
N GLU A 34 -1.41 -14.84 -1.85
CA GLU A 34 -2.33 -13.76 -2.16
C GLU A 34 -2.71 -12.95 -0.90
N LEU A 35 -2.88 -13.62 0.25
CA LEU A 35 -3.11 -12.95 1.53
C LEU A 35 -1.92 -12.06 1.92
N LEU A 36 -0.70 -12.58 1.84
CA LEU A 36 0.53 -11.84 2.15
C LEU A 36 0.76 -10.67 1.18
N SER A 37 0.53 -10.88 -0.12
CA SER A 37 0.65 -9.82 -1.13
C SER A 37 -0.37 -8.71 -0.92
N ARG A 38 -1.62 -9.05 -0.55
CA ARG A 38 -2.63 -8.04 -0.21
C ARG A 38 -2.24 -7.22 1.00
N GLU A 39 -1.68 -7.87 2.02
CA GLU A 39 -1.27 -7.17 3.24
C GLU A 39 -0.04 -6.29 2.98
N ALA A 40 0.94 -6.78 2.23
CA ALA A 40 2.11 -6.02 1.83
C ALA A 40 1.80 -4.83 0.89
N ALA A 41 0.70 -4.90 0.13
CA ALA A 41 0.26 -3.82 -0.74
C ALA A 41 -0.37 -2.64 0.04
N ARG A 42 -0.74 -2.83 1.31
CA ARG A 42 -1.30 -1.77 2.15
C ARG A 42 -0.17 -0.98 2.81
N PRO A 43 0.03 0.30 2.44
CA PRO A 43 1.03 1.11 3.12
C PRO A 43 0.62 1.30 4.58
N THR A 44 1.58 1.16 5.48
CA THR A 44 1.41 1.50 6.89
C THR A 44 1.18 3.02 7.04
N LEU A 45 0.58 3.44 8.15
CA LEU A 45 0.41 4.88 8.44
C LEU A 45 1.76 5.63 8.45
N ALA A 46 2.82 4.99 8.90
CA ALA A 46 4.17 5.56 8.87
C ALA A 46 4.69 5.73 7.44
N GLU A 47 4.48 4.75 6.56
CA GLU A 47 4.85 4.86 5.15
C GLU A 47 3.99 5.89 4.40
N MET A 48 2.70 5.99 4.75
CA MET A 48 1.84 7.04 4.24
C MET A 48 2.31 8.42 4.69
N ALA A 49 2.66 8.60 5.97
CA ALA A 49 3.18 9.86 6.50
C ALA A 49 4.50 10.25 5.81
N ALA A 50 5.44 9.31 5.67
CA ALA A 50 6.68 9.55 4.95
C ALA A 50 6.45 9.86 3.46
N ARG A 51 5.43 9.27 2.84
CA ARG A 51 5.01 9.61 1.47
C ARG A 51 4.45 11.02 1.40
N LEU A 52 3.56 11.40 2.33
CA LEU A 52 3.01 12.76 2.44
C LEU A 52 4.12 13.80 2.64
N GLU A 53 5.11 13.54 3.49
CA GLU A 53 6.26 14.44 3.68
C GLU A 53 7.09 14.62 2.40
N ARG A 54 7.25 13.56 1.59
CA ARG A 54 7.95 13.62 0.31
C ARG A 54 7.15 14.32 -0.78
N GLU A 55 5.84 14.06 -0.87
CA GLU A 55 4.99 14.54 -1.97
C GLU A 55 4.34 15.90 -1.69
N THR A 56 4.08 16.26 -0.42
CA THR A 56 3.43 17.54 -0.03
C THR A 56 4.44 18.68 0.08
N ARG A 57 5.73 18.42 -0.09
CA ARG A 57 6.76 19.45 -0.21
C ARG A 57 6.71 20.09 -1.61
N THR A 58 5.60 20.72 -1.95
CA THR A 58 5.61 21.69 -3.05
C THR A 58 6.32 22.93 -2.53
N ALA A 59 7.51 23.20 -3.06
CA ALA A 59 8.28 24.40 -2.75
C ALA A 59 7.69 25.63 -3.46
N LEU A 60 6.39 25.86 -3.33
CA LEU A 60 5.76 27.10 -3.80
C LEU A 60 5.91 28.14 -2.70
N SER A 61 6.66 29.19 -3.03
CA SER A 61 6.70 30.39 -2.22
C SER A 61 5.45 31.24 -2.47
N THR A 62 5.16 32.15 -1.53
CA THR A 62 4.11 33.16 -1.72
C THR A 62 4.33 33.99 -2.99
N THR A 63 5.59 34.21 -3.36
CA THR A 63 5.95 34.95 -4.58
C THR A 63 5.54 34.19 -5.85
N ASP A 64 5.71 32.86 -5.88
CA ASP A 64 5.30 32.04 -7.02
C ASP A 64 3.78 32.10 -7.24
N ILE A 65 3.02 32.11 -6.12
CA ILE A 65 1.57 32.25 -6.14
C ILE A 65 1.15 33.62 -6.68
N LEU A 66 1.78 34.70 -6.19
CA LEU A 66 1.49 36.05 -6.63
C LEU A 66 1.83 36.26 -8.11
N SER A 67 2.96 35.72 -8.57
CA SER A 67 3.37 35.78 -9.99
C SER A 67 2.36 35.08 -10.90
N ALA A 68 1.87 33.89 -10.50
CA ALA A 68 0.88 33.15 -11.29
C ALA A 68 -0.47 33.89 -11.41
N ILE A 69 -0.87 34.64 -10.38
CA ILE A 69 -2.09 35.45 -10.39
C ILE A 69 -1.94 36.63 -11.35
N GLU A 70 -0.79 37.32 -11.33
CA GLU A 70 -0.54 38.48 -12.18
C GLU A 70 -0.48 38.08 -13.67
N ASP A 71 0.25 37.01 -13.97
CA ASP A 71 0.27 36.33 -15.26
C ASP A 71 -1.15 36.02 -15.80
N GLY A 72 -2.10 35.68 -14.93
CA GLY A 72 -3.49 35.40 -15.29
C GLY A 72 -4.34 36.66 -15.54
N ARG A 73 -3.90 37.81 -15.03
CA ARG A 73 -4.55 39.12 -15.28
C ARG A 73 -4.07 39.74 -16.58
N GLU A 74 -2.78 39.63 -16.90
CA GLU A 74 -2.19 40.19 -18.12
C GLU A 74 -2.66 39.50 -19.42
N ARG A 75 -3.11 38.25 -19.33
CA ARG A 75 -3.63 37.48 -20.50
C ARG A 75 -5.12 37.74 -20.79
N ARG A 76 -5.77 38.67 -20.09
CA ARG A 76 -7.17 39.10 -20.30
C ARG A 76 -7.23 40.47 -20.95
#